data_AF-A0A3B0J9K5-F1
#
_entry.id   AF-A0A3B0J9K5-F1
#
_cell.length_a   1.000
_cell.length_b   1.000
_cell.length_c   1.000
_cell.angle_alpha   90.00
_cell.angle_beta   90.00
_cell.angle_gamma   90.00
#
_symmetry.space_group_name_H-M   'P 1'
#
loop_
_entity.id
_entity.type
_entity.pdbx_description
1 polymer ?
#
loop_
_entity_poly.entity_id
_entity_poly.type
_entity_poly.pdbx_seq_one_letter_code
_entity_poly.pdbx_strand_id
1 'polypeptide(L)'
;MQRLHDSAKIYRIPLSQSVDELMAACRETIGKNKLVSAYIRPLVFIGDVGMRVNPPLGYKTDVIIAAFPWGTYLGEKALEQGIDAMVSSWHRAAPNTIPIVAKASGNYLSSLLVGSEVRRHGYQEGIALDVNDYTSEGAGENLFEVKDNVLFTPPFTSSALTGITRDAIIKLATELGFEVREQMLSRESLYLADEIFMTGIAAEITLVRSVDGIQVGAGHCGPVTKRIQQAFLVYLMVRQKTNGIG
;
A
#
# COMPACT_ATOMS: atom_id res chain seq x y z
N MET A 1 -8.06 -1.27 -11.63
CA MET A 1 -9.32 -2.02 -11.79
C MET A 1 -9.12 -3.52 -11.82
N GLN A 2 -8.12 -4.06 -12.52
CA GLN A 2 -7.83 -5.50 -12.51
C GLN A 2 -7.77 -6.11 -11.09
N ARG A 3 -7.00 -5.52 -10.17
CA ARG A 3 -6.92 -5.98 -8.76
C ARG A 3 -8.26 -5.91 -7.99
N LEU A 4 -9.17 -5.02 -8.38
CA LEU A 4 -10.53 -4.96 -7.80
C LEU A 4 -11.33 -6.21 -8.22
N HIS A 5 -11.28 -6.56 -9.51
CA HIS A 5 -11.85 -7.82 -10.02
C HIS A 5 -11.22 -9.04 -9.36
N ASP A 6 -9.90 -9.08 -9.21
CA ASP A 6 -9.23 -10.22 -8.59
C ASP A 6 -9.62 -10.37 -7.12
N SER A 7 -9.75 -9.25 -6.38
CA SER A 7 -10.25 -9.27 -5.00
C SER A 7 -11.70 -9.78 -4.93
N ALA A 8 -12.59 -9.29 -5.80
CA ALA A 8 -13.97 -9.76 -5.86
C ALA A 8 -14.06 -11.25 -6.24
N LYS A 9 -13.23 -11.70 -7.19
CA LYS A 9 -13.14 -13.09 -7.65
C LYS A 9 -12.76 -14.05 -6.53
N ILE A 10 -11.78 -13.69 -5.68
CA ILE A 10 -11.37 -14.49 -4.52
C ILE A 10 -12.57 -14.75 -3.59
N TYR A 11 -13.38 -13.72 -3.34
CA TYR A 11 -14.58 -13.82 -2.49
C TYR A 11 -15.85 -14.26 -3.25
N ARG A 12 -15.75 -14.57 -4.55
CA ARG A 12 -16.88 -14.96 -5.42
C ARG A 12 -17.99 -13.91 -5.45
N ILE A 13 -17.60 -12.64 -5.34
CA ILE A 13 -18.49 -11.49 -5.43
C ILE A 13 -18.75 -11.20 -6.93
N PRO A 14 -20.01 -11.30 -7.40
CA PRO A 14 -20.33 -11.12 -8.82
C PRO A 14 -20.18 -9.65 -9.20
N LEU A 15 -19.21 -9.32 -10.05
CA LEU A 15 -18.98 -7.97 -10.53
C LEU A 15 -19.37 -7.87 -12.01
N SER A 16 -20.48 -7.18 -12.29
CA SER A 16 -21.05 -7.11 -13.64
C SER A 16 -20.29 -6.19 -14.59
N GLN A 17 -19.68 -5.13 -14.05
CA GLN A 17 -18.93 -4.15 -14.82
C GLN A 17 -17.57 -4.74 -15.19
N SER A 18 -17.16 -4.56 -16.44
CA SER A 18 -15.81 -4.89 -16.91
C SER A 18 -14.76 -3.91 -16.37
N VAL A 19 -13.49 -4.29 -16.51
CA VAL A 19 -12.34 -3.44 -16.17
C VAL A 19 -12.41 -2.09 -16.90
N ASP A 20 -12.75 -2.10 -18.19
CA ASP A 20 -12.81 -0.89 -19.02
C ASP A 20 -13.97 0.02 -18.64
N GLU A 21 -15.14 -0.55 -18.32
CA GLU A 21 -16.30 0.21 -17.83
C GLU A 21 -16.00 0.89 -16.50
N LEU A 22 -15.35 0.19 -15.56
CA LEU A 22 -14.94 0.78 -14.28
C LEU A 22 -13.87 1.88 -14.45
N MET A 23 -12.96 1.71 -15.40
CA MET A 23 -11.97 2.73 -15.75
C MET A 23 -12.63 3.96 -16.37
N ALA A 24 -13.60 3.77 -17.26
CA ALA A 24 -14.37 4.87 -17.85
C ALA A 24 -15.15 5.62 -16.77
N ALA A 25 -15.84 4.90 -15.87
CA ALA A 25 -16.59 5.50 -14.76
C ALA A 25 -15.68 6.27 -13.79
N CYS A 26 -14.44 5.84 -13.57
CA CYS A 26 -13.46 6.63 -12.80
C CYS A 26 -13.11 7.96 -13.46
N ARG A 27 -12.81 7.96 -14.77
CA ARG A 27 -12.50 9.18 -15.52
C ARG A 27 -13.69 10.13 -15.53
N GLU A 28 -14.90 9.60 -15.75
CA GLU A 28 -16.13 10.37 -15.69
C GLU A 28 -16.36 11.01 -14.32
N THR A 29 -16.14 10.25 -13.23
CA THR A 29 -16.28 10.76 -11.85
C THR A 29 -15.32 11.91 -11.58
N ILE A 30 -14.05 11.80 -12.01
CA ILE A 30 -13.07 12.89 -11.91
C ILE A 30 -13.53 14.11 -12.71
N GLY A 31 -13.90 13.91 -13.99
CA GLY A 31 -14.32 14.99 -14.89
C GLY A 31 -15.56 15.74 -14.39
N LYS A 32 -16.57 15.01 -13.90
CA LYS A 32 -17.80 15.60 -13.32
C LYS A 32 -17.52 16.47 -12.10
N ASN A 33 -16.54 16.09 -11.28
CA ASN A 33 -16.13 16.87 -10.11
C ASN A 33 -15.08 17.96 -10.45
N LYS A 34 -14.67 18.09 -11.72
CA LYS A 34 -13.64 19.05 -12.18
C LYS A 34 -12.34 18.93 -11.39
N LEU A 35 -11.97 17.71 -11.01
CA LEU A 35 -10.76 17.45 -10.23
C LEU A 35 -9.56 17.29 -11.16
N VAL A 36 -8.49 18.06 -10.89
CA VAL A 36 -7.21 17.94 -11.63
C VAL A 36 -6.28 16.91 -10.95
N SER A 37 -6.34 16.81 -9.63
CA SER A 37 -5.67 15.80 -8.82
C SER A 37 -6.64 15.29 -7.76
N ALA A 38 -6.75 13.97 -7.64
CA ALA A 38 -7.70 13.33 -6.73
C ALA A 38 -7.23 11.94 -6.32
N TYR A 39 -7.64 11.56 -5.12
CA TYR A 39 -7.70 10.15 -4.75
C TYR A 39 -9.04 9.56 -5.20
N ILE A 40 -9.00 8.35 -5.75
CA ILE A 40 -10.19 7.62 -6.19
C ILE A 40 -10.38 6.40 -5.29
N ARG A 41 -11.61 6.20 -4.81
CA ARG A 41 -12.04 5.05 -4.02
C ARG A 41 -13.14 4.26 -4.74
N PRO A 42 -12.77 3.34 -5.64
CA PRO A 42 -13.68 2.30 -6.08
C PRO A 42 -13.97 1.34 -4.92
N LEU A 43 -15.24 1.01 -4.70
CA LEU A 43 -15.67 0.02 -3.71
C LEU A 43 -16.77 -0.85 -4.31
N VAL A 44 -16.61 -2.16 -4.18
CA VAL A 44 -17.63 -3.16 -4.51
C VAL A 44 -18.09 -3.78 -3.20
N PHE A 45 -19.40 -3.82 -2.96
CA PHE A 45 -19.95 -4.37 -1.74
C PHE A 45 -21.27 -5.11 -1.98
N ILE A 46 -21.59 -6.00 -1.04
CA ILE A 46 -22.85 -6.73 -1.02
C ILE A 46 -23.85 -5.82 -0.30
N GLY A 47 -24.89 -5.39 -1.02
CA GLY A 47 -25.88 -4.44 -0.53
C GLY A 47 -26.99 -5.10 0.29
N ASP A 48 -28.20 -4.56 0.15
CA ASP A 48 -29.38 -5.06 0.86
C ASP A 48 -29.91 -6.35 0.21
N VAL A 49 -29.37 -7.48 0.64
CA VAL A 49 -29.71 -8.83 0.14
C VAL A 49 -30.16 -9.78 1.26
N GLY A 50 -30.50 -9.22 2.42
CA GLY A 50 -30.86 -9.96 3.64
C GLY A 50 -29.70 -10.11 4.63
N MET A 51 -30.00 -10.69 5.81
CA MET A 51 -29.13 -10.67 6.98
C MET A 51 -28.24 -11.92 7.17
N ARG A 52 -28.26 -12.86 6.23
CA ARG A 52 -27.43 -14.08 6.31
C ARG A 52 -26.01 -13.74 5.88
N VAL A 53 -25.03 -14.40 6.50
CA VAL A 53 -23.60 -14.26 6.11
C VAL A 53 -23.36 -14.67 4.66
N ASN A 54 -24.08 -15.70 4.19
CA ASN A 54 -24.07 -16.11 2.80
C ASN A 54 -25.21 -15.39 2.06
N PRO A 55 -24.91 -14.59 1.02
CA PRO A 55 -25.93 -13.98 0.18
C PRO A 55 -26.81 -15.02 -0.52
N PRO A 56 -28.07 -14.69 -0.87
CA PRO A 56 -28.91 -15.55 -1.68
C PRO A 56 -28.29 -15.77 -3.07
N LEU A 57 -28.56 -16.91 -3.69
CA LEU A 57 -28.13 -17.17 -5.07
C LEU A 57 -28.71 -16.12 -6.03
N GLY A 58 -27.91 -15.71 -7.02
CA GLY A 58 -28.33 -14.71 -8.02
C GLY A 58 -28.35 -13.26 -7.51
N TYR A 59 -27.82 -12.97 -6.32
CA TYR A 59 -27.66 -11.60 -5.83
C TYR A 59 -26.77 -10.75 -6.75
N LYS A 60 -26.96 -9.44 -6.70
CA LYS A 60 -26.11 -8.44 -7.36
C LYS A 60 -25.32 -7.65 -6.32
N THR A 61 -24.24 -7.04 -6.76
CA THR A 61 -23.39 -6.19 -5.92
C THR A 61 -23.59 -4.73 -6.26
N ASP A 62 -23.44 -3.89 -5.26
CA ASP A 62 -23.36 -2.45 -5.46
C ASP A 62 -21.92 -2.03 -5.70
N VAL A 63 -21.74 -1.06 -6.59
CA VAL A 63 -20.45 -0.48 -6.94
C VAL A 63 -20.52 1.01 -6.78
N ILE A 64 -19.58 1.57 -6.03
CA ILE A 64 -19.40 3.02 -5.91
C ILE A 64 -18.00 3.41 -6.37
N ILE A 65 -17.90 4.61 -6.95
CA ILE A 65 -16.64 5.26 -7.27
C ILE A 65 -16.75 6.68 -6.72
N ALA A 66 -15.98 6.96 -5.67
CA ALA A 66 -15.83 8.31 -5.13
C ALA A 66 -14.47 8.89 -5.55
N ALA A 67 -14.42 10.17 -5.87
CA ALA A 67 -13.19 10.90 -6.12
C ALA A 67 -13.18 12.19 -5.30
N PHE A 68 -12.07 12.50 -4.64
CA PHE A 68 -11.93 13.68 -3.80
C PHE A 68 -10.46 14.12 -3.69
N PRO A 69 -10.18 15.41 -3.45
CA PRO A 69 -8.84 15.87 -3.11
C PRO A 69 -8.36 15.20 -1.83
N TRP A 70 -7.15 14.66 -1.82
CA TRP A 70 -6.54 14.09 -0.62
C TRP A 70 -5.07 14.44 -0.59
N GLY A 71 -4.61 15.06 0.50
CA GLY A 71 -3.21 15.42 0.71
C GLY A 71 -2.33 14.20 1.03
N THR A 72 -1.08 14.46 1.41
CA THR A 72 -0.11 13.43 1.77
C THR A 72 -0.58 12.64 3.00
N TYR A 73 -0.65 11.31 2.88
CA TYR A 73 -1.24 10.44 3.90
C TYR A 73 -0.53 10.51 5.26
N LEU A 74 0.80 10.66 5.25
CA LEU A 74 1.63 10.75 6.46
C LEU A 74 2.04 12.20 6.80
N GLY A 75 1.46 13.19 6.12
CA GLY A 75 1.72 14.62 6.30
C GLY A 75 2.81 15.18 5.38
N GLU A 76 2.75 16.48 5.08
CA GLU A 76 3.63 17.15 4.09
C GLU A 76 5.12 17.04 4.46
N LYS A 77 5.43 17.10 5.76
CA LYS A 77 6.82 16.97 6.24
C LYS A 77 7.36 15.54 6.17
N ALA A 78 6.51 14.51 6.06
CA ALA A 78 6.95 13.12 6.08
C ALA A 78 7.75 12.72 4.84
N LEU A 79 7.45 13.33 3.68
CA LEU A 79 8.21 13.06 2.45
C LEU A 79 9.66 13.54 2.54
N GLU A 80 9.90 14.64 3.29
CA GLU A 80 11.23 15.26 3.43
C GLU A 80 11.97 14.79 4.69
N GLN A 81 11.28 14.74 5.83
CA GLN A 81 11.86 14.51 7.16
C GLN A 81 11.71 13.06 7.63
N GLY A 82 10.84 12.29 6.98
CA GLY A 82 10.47 10.95 7.37
C GLY A 82 9.64 10.81 8.62
N ILE A 83 9.31 9.55 8.87
CA ILE A 83 8.49 9.13 9.98
C ILE A 83 9.27 8.28 10.97
N ASP A 84 8.80 8.31 12.22
CA ASP A 84 9.20 7.35 13.25
C ASP A 84 8.18 6.21 13.21
N ALA A 85 8.66 4.99 12.97
CA ALA A 85 7.85 3.80 12.92
C ALA A 85 8.03 2.96 14.19
N MET A 86 7.04 2.13 14.47
CA MET A 86 7.09 1.17 15.58
C MET A 86 6.66 -0.20 15.09
N VAL A 87 7.35 -1.25 15.52
CA VAL A 87 6.89 -2.62 15.31
C VAL A 87 5.72 -2.88 16.25
N SER A 88 4.56 -3.12 15.65
CA SER A 88 3.28 -3.38 16.33
C SER A 88 3.30 -4.69 17.11
N SER A 89 2.54 -4.76 18.19
CA SER A 89 2.29 -6.02 18.92
C SER A 89 1.24 -6.91 18.23
N TRP A 90 0.48 -6.34 17.28
CA TRP A 90 -0.47 -7.07 16.45
C TRP A 90 0.19 -7.62 15.18
N HIS A 91 0.08 -8.93 14.97
CA HIS A 91 0.47 -9.61 13.74
C HIS A 91 -0.53 -9.43 12.59
N ARG A 92 -0.06 -9.67 11.37
CA ARG A 92 -0.90 -9.82 10.17
C ARG A 92 -1.65 -11.15 10.17
N ALA A 93 -2.71 -11.22 9.37
CA ALA A 93 -3.51 -12.43 9.24
C ALA A 93 -2.66 -13.57 8.67
N ALA A 94 -2.77 -14.75 9.29
CA ALA A 94 -2.05 -15.94 8.85
C ALA A 94 -2.46 -16.37 7.42
N PRO A 95 -1.56 -17.02 6.66
CA PRO A 95 -1.92 -17.66 5.41
C PRO A 95 -3.14 -18.59 5.58
N ASN A 96 -3.99 -18.64 4.55
CA ASN A 96 -5.20 -19.48 4.51
C ASN A 96 -6.26 -19.16 5.59
N THR A 97 -6.24 -17.98 6.22
CA THR A 97 -7.32 -17.49 7.08
C THR A 97 -8.22 -16.49 6.36
N ILE A 98 -7.73 -15.27 6.17
CA ILE A 98 -8.35 -14.22 5.35
C ILE A 98 -7.34 -13.86 4.25
N PRO A 99 -7.70 -13.92 2.95
CA PRO A 99 -6.75 -13.75 1.86
C PRO A 99 -6.22 -12.30 1.79
N ILE A 100 -4.98 -12.09 2.24
CA ILE A 100 -4.34 -10.76 2.26
C ILE A 100 -4.09 -10.20 0.85
N VAL A 101 -3.92 -11.06 -0.15
CA VAL A 101 -3.79 -10.64 -1.56
C VAL A 101 -5.06 -9.97 -2.11
N ALA A 102 -6.22 -10.19 -1.47
CA ALA A 102 -7.45 -9.47 -1.76
C ALA A 102 -7.54 -8.20 -0.92
N LYS A 103 -7.74 -7.04 -1.55
CA LYS A 103 -7.91 -5.77 -0.82
C LYS A 103 -9.36 -5.62 -0.35
N ALA A 104 -9.74 -6.38 0.68
CA ALA A 104 -11.09 -6.41 1.24
C ALA A 104 -11.23 -5.56 2.51
N SER A 105 -12.42 -4.99 2.72
CA SER A 105 -12.70 -4.12 3.87
C SER A 105 -12.48 -4.81 5.22
N GLY A 106 -12.84 -6.10 5.34
CA GLY A 106 -12.64 -6.87 6.58
C GLY A 106 -11.17 -6.96 7.02
N ASN A 107 -10.23 -6.94 6.07
CA ASN A 107 -8.80 -7.00 6.37
C ASN A 107 -8.33 -5.78 7.19
N TYR A 108 -8.99 -4.64 7.03
CA TYR A 108 -8.60 -3.38 7.68
C TYR A 108 -8.85 -3.35 9.19
N LEU A 109 -9.52 -4.36 9.77
CA LEU A 109 -9.53 -4.53 11.23
C LEU A 109 -8.11 -4.77 11.77
N SER A 110 -7.28 -5.55 11.06
CA SER A 110 -5.86 -5.73 11.41
C SER A 110 -5.09 -4.42 11.26
N SER A 111 -5.23 -3.72 10.13
CA SER A 111 -4.60 -2.42 9.88
C SER A 111 -4.97 -1.38 10.95
N LEU A 112 -6.22 -1.35 11.40
CA LEU A 112 -6.70 -0.45 12.45
C LEU A 112 -5.98 -0.73 13.78
N LEU A 113 -5.84 -1.99 14.17
CA LEU A 113 -5.17 -2.36 15.42
C LEU A 113 -3.69 -1.97 15.39
N VAL A 114 -2.97 -2.35 14.34
CA VAL A 114 -1.57 -1.98 14.08
C VAL A 114 -1.42 -0.46 14.13
N GLY A 115 -2.15 0.26 13.28
CA GLY A 115 -1.99 1.70 13.12
C GLY A 115 -2.43 2.50 14.33
N SER A 116 -3.49 2.08 15.04
CA SER A 116 -3.96 2.79 16.22
C SER A 116 -3.04 2.59 17.42
N GLU A 117 -2.42 1.42 17.56
CA GLU A 117 -1.48 1.13 18.65
C GLU A 117 -0.28 2.09 18.60
N VAL A 118 0.42 2.12 17.48
CA VAL A 118 1.66 2.89 17.33
C VAL A 118 1.41 4.40 17.50
N ARG A 119 0.26 4.89 17.00
CA ARG A 119 -0.15 6.29 17.14
C ARG A 119 -0.42 6.66 18.60
N ARG A 120 -0.96 5.74 19.41
CA ARG A 120 -1.10 5.95 20.87
C ARG A 120 0.25 6.04 21.58
N HIS A 121 1.31 5.45 21.00
CA HIS A 121 2.68 5.54 21.53
C HIS A 121 3.50 6.68 20.90
N GLY A 122 2.89 7.57 20.11
CA GLY A 122 3.55 8.75 19.54
C GLY A 122 4.30 8.53 18.23
N TYR A 123 4.18 7.35 17.62
CA TYR A 123 4.74 7.05 16.30
C TYR A 123 3.74 7.33 15.19
N GLN A 124 4.23 7.59 13.98
CA GLN A 124 3.39 8.00 12.85
C GLN A 124 2.79 6.80 12.11
N GLU A 125 3.53 5.69 12.02
CA GLU A 125 3.02 4.46 11.40
C GLU A 125 3.61 3.17 11.99
N GLY A 126 2.88 2.07 11.82
CA GLY A 126 3.19 0.78 12.44
C GLY A 126 3.67 -0.24 11.43
N ILE A 127 4.71 -0.99 11.77
CA ILE A 127 5.20 -2.14 11.02
C ILE A 127 4.62 -3.39 11.68
N ALA A 128 3.90 -4.20 10.92
CA ALA A 128 3.37 -5.47 11.39
C ALA A 128 4.27 -6.63 10.95
N LEU A 129 4.37 -7.64 11.81
CA LEU A 129 5.00 -8.92 11.48
C LEU A 129 3.95 -9.92 10.99
N ASP A 130 4.38 -10.92 10.23
CA ASP A 130 3.58 -12.11 9.96
C ASP A 130 3.57 -13.05 11.18
N VAL A 131 2.73 -14.09 11.15
CA VAL A 131 2.59 -15.02 12.29
C VAL A 131 3.84 -15.86 12.59
N ASN A 132 4.90 -15.76 11.77
CA ASN A 132 6.19 -16.40 12.00
C ASN A 132 7.25 -15.37 12.47
N ASP A 133 6.81 -14.16 12.85
CA ASP A 133 7.65 -13.05 13.30
C ASP A 133 8.60 -12.47 12.24
N TYR A 134 8.35 -12.75 10.95
CA TYR A 134 9.02 -12.04 9.86
C TYR A 134 8.31 -10.72 9.54
N THR A 135 9.07 -9.74 9.08
CA THR A 135 8.52 -8.45 8.66
C THR A 135 7.52 -8.66 7.52
N SER A 136 6.31 -8.12 7.70
CA SER A 136 5.24 -8.19 6.70
C SER A 136 5.12 -6.89 5.91
N GLU A 137 4.48 -5.88 6.49
CA GLU A 137 4.23 -4.58 5.87
C GLU A 137 3.75 -3.56 6.93
N GLY A 138 3.66 -2.29 6.54
CA GLY A 138 3.06 -1.24 7.35
C GLY A 138 1.53 -1.38 7.46
N ALA A 139 0.87 -0.62 8.35
CA ALA A 139 -0.59 -0.66 8.54
C ALA A 139 -1.38 -0.60 7.21
N GLY A 140 -0.96 0.24 6.27
CA GLY A 140 -1.56 0.43 4.94
C GLY A 140 -0.59 0.43 3.76
N GLU A 141 0.70 0.17 4.00
CA GLU A 141 1.81 0.41 3.08
C GLU A 141 2.72 -0.82 3.00
N ASN A 142 3.29 -1.12 1.83
CA ASN A 142 4.37 -2.11 1.74
C ASN A 142 5.69 -1.54 2.28
N LEU A 143 6.60 -2.41 2.72
CA LEU A 143 7.88 -2.05 3.33
C LEU A 143 9.06 -2.44 2.43
N PHE A 144 10.06 -1.56 2.36
CA PHE A 144 11.36 -1.81 1.76
C PHE A 144 12.48 -1.48 2.73
N GLU A 145 13.54 -2.28 2.68
CA GLU A 145 14.84 -2.02 3.31
C GLU A 145 15.89 -1.81 2.22
N VAL A 146 16.90 -0.99 2.51
CA VAL A 146 18.13 -0.88 1.73
C VAL A 146 19.25 -1.39 2.61
N LYS A 147 20.04 -2.33 2.09
CA LYS A 147 21.28 -2.76 2.72
C LYS A 147 22.37 -2.97 1.68
N ASP A 148 23.52 -2.33 1.85
CA ASP A 148 24.67 -2.43 0.97
C ASP A 148 24.31 -2.15 -0.52
N ASN A 149 23.49 -1.11 -0.75
CA ASN A 149 22.90 -0.75 -2.05
C ASN A 149 21.99 -1.80 -2.71
N VAL A 150 21.59 -2.85 -1.99
CA VAL A 150 20.58 -3.82 -2.44
C VAL A 150 19.23 -3.48 -1.83
N LEU A 151 18.18 -3.56 -2.64
CA LEU A 151 16.81 -3.27 -2.24
C LEU A 151 16.12 -4.58 -1.79
N PHE A 152 15.56 -4.59 -0.59
CA PHE A 152 14.87 -5.75 -0.03
C PHE A 152 13.40 -5.42 0.23
N THR A 153 12.52 -6.39 0.00
CA THR A 153 11.10 -6.28 0.39
C THR A 153 10.52 -7.65 0.70
N PRO A 154 9.62 -7.78 1.69
CA PRO A 154 8.97 -9.05 1.99
C PRO A 154 8.17 -9.58 0.79
N PRO A 155 8.16 -10.91 0.54
CA PRO A 155 7.30 -11.52 -0.47
C PRO A 155 5.84 -11.48 -0.01
N PHE A 156 4.89 -11.66 -0.94
CA PHE A 156 3.46 -11.73 -0.60
C PHE A 156 3.12 -12.87 0.38
N THR A 157 3.95 -13.92 0.44
CA THR A 157 3.81 -15.03 1.38
C THR A 157 4.09 -14.64 2.83
N SER A 158 4.74 -13.49 3.08
CA SER A 158 4.89 -12.88 4.41
C SER A 158 3.67 -12.04 4.78
N SER A 159 2.47 -12.47 4.36
CA SER A 159 1.20 -11.81 4.66
C SER A 159 1.13 -10.32 4.26
N ALA A 160 1.84 -9.95 3.19
CA ALA A 160 1.87 -8.60 2.63
C ALA A 160 0.98 -8.48 1.39
N LEU A 161 0.29 -7.35 1.22
CA LEU A 161 -0.51 -7.10 0.04
C LEU A 161 0.39 -6.96 -1.21
N THR A 162 -0.06 -7.46 -2.35
CA THR A 162 0.58 -7.22 -3.66
C THR A 162 0.37 -5.77 -4.10
N GLY A 163 1.17 -4.85 -3.54
CA GLY A 163 1.11 -3.41 -3.80
C GLY A 163 1.41 -3.06 -5.25
N ILE A 164 0.57 -2.21 -5.85
CA ILE A 164 0.82 -1.67 -7.19
C ILE A 164 1.98 -0.66 -7.14
N THR A 165 2.07 0.16 -6.09
CA THR A 165 3.23 1.04 -5.88
C THR A 165 4.50 0.21 -5.68
N ARG A 166 4.45 -0.83 -4.84
CA ARG A 166 5.56 -1.78 -4.65
C ARG A 166 6.06 -2.37 -5.98
N ASP A 167 5.16 -2.91 -6.81
CA ASP A 167 5.51 -3.44 -8.13
C ASP A 167 6.17 -2.39 -9.04
N ALA A 168 5.67 -1.15 -9.03
CA ALA A 168 6.28 -0.05 -9.77
C ALA A 168 7.70 0.28 -9.25
N ILE A 169 7.91 0.27 -7.92
CA ILE A 169 9.23 0.51 -7.31
C ILE A 169 10.22 -0.59 -7.69
N ILE A 170 9.83 -1.86 -7.66
CA ILE A 170 10.70 -2.98 -8.03
C ILE A 170 11.18 -2.82 -9.49
N LYS A 171 10.26 -2.48 -10.41
CA LYS A 171 10.59 -2.25 -11.82
C LYS A 171 11.52 -1.04 -11.99
N LEU A 172 11.17 0.09 -11.40
CA LEU A 172 11.99 1.30 -11.47
C LEU A 172 13.39 1.11 -10.86
N ALA A 173 13.48 0.43 -9.72
CA ALA A 173 14.77 0.13 -9.08
C ALA A 173 15.66 -0.73 -10.00
N THR A 174 15.07 -1.74 -10.65
CA THR A 174 15.76 -2.58 -11.63
C THR A 174 16.26 -1.77 -12.84
N GLU A 175 15.43 -0.88 -13.39
CA GLU A 175 15.80 0.03 -14.47
C GLU A 175 16.92 1.01 -14.09
N LEU A 176 16.97 1.41 -12.81
CA LEU A 176 18.04 2.25 -12.24
C LEU A 176 19.33 1.48 -11.93
N GLY A 177 19.36 0.17 -12.19
CA GLY A 177 20.51 -0.71 -11.97
C GLY A 177 20.68 -1.20 -10.54
N PHE A 178 19.66 -1.09 -9.69
CA PHE A 178 19.69 -1.68 -8.35
C PHE A 178 19.35 -3.16 -8.40
N GLU A 179 20.04 -3.96 -7.59
CA GLU A 179 19.61 -5.31 -7.29
C GLU A 179 18.39 -5.26 -6.36
N VAL A 180 17.36 -6.04 -6.67
CA VAL A 180 16.14 -6.15 -5.86
C VAL A 180 15.94 -7.60 -5.43
N ARG A 181 15.79 -7.82 -4.12
CA ARG A 181 15.57 -9.12 -3.50
C ARG A 181 14.23 -9.17 -2.78
N GLU A 182 13.33 -10.01 -3.29
CA GLU A 182 12.08 -10.35 -2.60
C GLU A 182 12.34 -11.55 -1.69
N GLN A 183 12.45 -11.34 -0.38
CA GLN A 183 12.79 -12.38 0.60
C GLN A 183 12.20 -12.10 1.98
N MET A 184 12.13 -13.12 2.84
CA MET A 184 11.76 -12.92 4.24
C MET A 184 12.82 -12.04 4.92
N LEU A 185 12.35 -11.11 5.74
CA LEU A 185 13.17 -10.18 6.51
C LEU A 185 12.87 -10.40 7.99
N SER A 186 13.91 -10.52 8.82
CA SER A 186 13.72 -10.66 10.26
C SER A 186 13.25 -9.33 10.86
N ARG A 187 12.79 -9.33 12.11
CA ARG A 187 12.44 -8.08 12.79
C ARG A 187 13.68 -7.19 12.95
N GLU A 188 14.80 -7.77 13.31
CA GLU A 188 16.03 -7.06 13.62
C GLU A 188 16.75 -6.49 12.39
N SER A 189 16.43 -6.94 11.16
CA SER A 189 16.96 -6.30 9.95
C SER A 189 16.55 -4.83 9.85
N LEU A 190 15.38 -4.47 10.39
CA LEU A 190 14.91 -3.09 10.50
C LEU A 190 15.86 -2.18 11.30
N TYR A 191 16.67 -2.74 12.20
CA TYR A 191 17.63 -1.97 12.98
C TYR A 191 19.03 -1.94 12.36
N LEU A 192 19.27 -2.79 11.35
CA LEU A 192 20.56 -2.96 10.68
C LEU A 192 20.58 -2.40 9.26
N ALA A 193 19.41 -2.08 8.70
CA ALA A 193 19.23 -1.49 7.38
C ALA A 193 19.88 -0.10 7.30
N ASP A 194 20.43 0.22 6.13
CA ASP A 194 21.02 1.54 5.86
C ASP A 194 19.91 2.58 5.59
N GLU A 195 18.80 2.15 4.97
CA GLU A 195 17.61 2.96 4.72
C GLU A 195 16.34 2.09 4.82
N ILE A 196 15.22 2.69 5.19
CA ILE A 196 13.90 2.04 5.20
C ILE A 196 12.88 3.01 4.64
N PHE A 197 11.94 2.51 3.84
CA PHE A 197 10.82 3.30 3.35
C PHE A 197 9.56 2.46 3.14
N MET A 198 8.42 3.13 3.23
CA MET A 198 7.09 2.58 3.01
C MET A 198 6.53 3.04 1.66
N THR A 199 5.73 2.19 1.02
CA THR A 199 5.11 2.49 -0.29
C THR A 199 3.62 2.23 -0.31
N GLY A 200 2.87 3.13 -0.93
CA GLY A 200 1.41 3.01 -1.04
C GLY A 200 0.83 4.00 -2.05
N ILE A 201 -0.45 3.86 -2.40
CA ILE A 201 -1.12 4.83 -3.28
C ILE A 201 -1.28 6.19 -2.56
N ALA A 202 -1.59 6.16 -1.26
CA ALA A 202 -1.78 7.37 -0.45
C ALA A 202 -0.48 7.85 0.20
N ALA A 203 0.38 6.91 0.63
CA ALA A 203 1.66 7.20 1.26
C ALA A 203 2.81 7.47 0.26
N GLU A 204 2.56 7.28 -1.04
CA GLU A 204 3.56 7.38 -2.12
C GLU A 204 4.83 6.58 -1.78
N ILE A 205 5.95 7.27 -1.54
CA ILE A 205 7.19 6.71 -1.01
C ILE A 205 7.57 7.56 0.22
N THR A 206 7.34 7.02 1.41
CA THR A 206 7.63 7.73 2.67
C THR A 206 8.81 7.07 3.38
N LEU A 207 9.84 7.86 3.71
CA LEU A 207 11.02 7.35 4.39
C LEU A 207 10.75 7.10 5.88
N VAL A 208 11.40 6.08 6.45
CA VAL A 208 11.35 5.74 7.86
C VAL A 208 12.71 6.08 8.47
N ARG A 209 12.74 7.11 9.32
CA ARG A 209 13.99 7.62 9.93
C ARG A 209 14.35 6.92 11.24
N SER A 210 13.37 6.28 11.89
CA SER A 210 13.60 5.47 13.08
C SER A 210 12.58 4.34 13.17
N VAL A 211 12.97 3.23 13.78
CA VAL A 211 12.10 2.10 14.13
C VAL A 211 12.28 1.78 15.61
N ASP A 212 11.19 1.73 16.38
CA ASP A 212 11.21 1.47 17.83
C ASP A 212 12.12 2.44 18.61
N GLY A 213 12.27 3.67 18.11
CA GLY A 213 13.18 4.68 18.68
C GLY A 213 14.66 4.49 18.31
N ILE A 214 15.00 3.45 17.55
CA ILE A 214 16.35 3.23 17.00
C ILE A 214 16.45 3.95 15.67
N GLN A 215 17.46 4.82 15.52
CA GLN A 215 17.69 5.56 14.28
C GLN A 215 18.06 4.62 13.14
N VAL A 216 17.44 4.83 11.97
CA VAL A 216 17.79 4.15 10.71
C VAL A 216 18.83 4.99 9.99
N GLY A 217 20.01 4.41 9.71
CA GLY A 217 21.11 5.10 9.04
C GLY A 217 21.43 6.46 9.68
N ALA A 218 21.38 7.53 8.89
CA ALA A 218 21.64 8.89 9.32
C ALA A 218 20.41 9.65 9.88
N GLY A 219 19.25 9.00 10.00
CA GLY A 219 18.02 9.62 10.51
C GLY A 219 17.35 10.58 9.52
N HIS A 220 17.72 10.52 8.23
CA HIS A 220 17.13 11.30 7.15
C HIS A 220 17.04 10.47 5.86
N CYS A 221 16.45 11.04 4.80
CA CYS A 221 16.35 10.38 3.50
C CYS A 221 17.73 9.93 3.00
N GLY A 222 17.90 8.62 2.77
CA GLY A 222 19.13 8.07 2.23
C GLY A 222 19.22 8.19 0.70
N PRO A 223 20.41 7.99 0.13
CA PRO A 223 20.67 8.17 -1.30
C PRO A 223 19.84 7.24 -2.21
N VAL A 224 19.59 5.99 -1.81
CA VAL A 224 18.83 5.03 -2.63
C VAL A 224 17.36 5.40 -2.66
N THR A 225 16.77 5.65 -1.49
CA THR A 225 15.38 6.10 -1.34
C THR A 225 15.15 7.39 -2.13
N LYS A 226 16.07 8.34 -2.06
CA LYS A 226 15.98 9.60 -2.81
C LYS A 226 16.01 9.40 -4.33
N ARG A 227 16.88 8.52 -4.84
CA ARG A 227 16.94 8.20 -6.28
C ARG A 227 15.64 7.55 -6.74
N ILE A 228 15.09 6.62 -5.96
CA ILE A 228 13.82 5.95 -6.26
C ILE A 228 12.65 6.95 -6.22
N GLN A 229 12.58 7.83 -5.21
CA GLN A 229 11.58 8.90 -5.13
C GLN A 229 11.60 9.80 -6.37
N GLN A 230 12.78 10.27 -6.78
CA GLN A 230 12.92 11.12 -7.96
C GLN A 230 12.47 10.40 -9.24
N ALA A 231 12.87 9.15 -9.42
CA ALA A 231 12.45 8.35 -10.58
C ALA A 231 10.94 8.10 -10.60
N PHE A 232 10.33 7.83 -9.44
CA PHE A 232 8.89 7.63 -9.31
C PHE A 232 8.10 8.90 -9.63
N LEU A 233 8.54 10.07 -9.16
CA LEU A 233 7.92 11.35 -9.51
C LEU A 233 8.00 11.62 -11.02
N VAL A 234 9.15 11.38 -11.65
CA VAL A 234 9.29 11.50 -13.11
C VAL A 234 8.36 10.53 -13.84
N TYR A 235 8.27 9.28 -13.38
CA TYR A 235 7.38 8.28 -13.94
C TYR A 235 5.91 8.73 -13.91
N LEU A 236 5.45 9.31 -12.79
CA LEU A 236 4.11 9.88 -12.66
C LEU A 236 3.89 11.05 -13.63
N MET A 237 4.86 11.97 -13.74
CA MET A 237 4.77 13.13 -14.65
C MET A 237 4.77 12.74 -16.13
N VAL A 238 5.61 11.78 -16.54
CA VAL A 238 5.67 11.30 -17.93
C VAL A 238 4.36 10.62 -18.32
N ARG A 239 3.72 9.86 -17.39
CA ARG A 239 2.41 9.26 -17.62
C ARG A 239 1.26 10.28 -17.64
N GLN A 240 1.37 11.40 -16.93
CA GLN A 240 0.42 12.50 -17.09
C GLN A 240 0.50 13.12 -18.50
N LYS A 241 1.72 13.28 -19.04
CA LYS A 241 1.92 13.86 -20.39
C LYS A 241 1.55 12.92 -21.53
N THR A 242 1.82 11.62 -21.41
CA THR A 242 1.51 10.64 -22.48
C THR A 242 0.04 10.26 -22.58
N ASN A 243 -0.76 10.44 -21.50
CA ASN A 243 -2.19 10.13 -21.48
C ASN A 243 -3.12 11.33 -21.73
N GLY A 244 -2.60 12.47 -22.20
CA GLY A 244 -3.39 13.57 -22.75
C GLY A 244 -4.55 14.02 -21.86
N ILE A 245 -4.25 14.58 -20.68
CA ILE A 245 -5.20 15.45 -19.98
C ILE A 245 -4.87 16.88 -20.39
N GLY A 246 -5.49 17.31 -21.50
CA GLY A 246 -5.72 18.72 -21.81
C GLY A 246 -7.15 19.09 -21.44
#